data_AF-A0AAV2BQ90-F1
#
_entry.id   AF-A0AAV2BQ90-F1
#
_cell.length_a   1.000
_cell.length_b   1.000
_cell.length_c   1.000
_cell.angle_alpha   90.00
_cell.angle_beta   90.00
_cell.angle_gamma   90.00
#
_symmetry.space_group_name_H-M   'P 1'
#
loop_
_entity.id
_entity.type
_entity.pdbx_description
1 polymer ?
#
loop_
_entity_poly.entity_id
_entity_poly.type
_entity_poly.pdbx_seq_one_letter_code
_entity_poly.pdbx_strand_id
1 'polypeptide(L)'
;MTAQLQSTPRHLAFISLALGFLVIWTAVLAGVLVSRTLKDEASAKETTKVFHTHEDVGKILFALGHELVSTVDWMLSTADKTNVDSIAVTWKITNSMMSKMKEETSDRRVASVISMLDILQERLTVFRETVSDVKSNPPSTVKFYLDLSDWVLQRCFLMDYAGQHLPVPSLPYTLFVRGMAQRFGELALGTIYVKSDMPINTSEFLKLRTGSEELMEASFHFIPRARTKWMELQEQEPGVHKVMEAVVEDMLSGSSLRGQKELANEYLDGVKEQIAKLLLTKEVLNASLLSFVERLSQRSHNTLAFHMSIAIVAVVAVILCLIVTTCSFSYFSKGQPDVETHNSQMPYSVLEKPVLSSNMKPQCYM
;
A
#
# COMPACT_ATOMS: atom_id res chain seq x y z
N MET A 1 41.46 -2.80 -56.86
CA MET A 1 40.46 -1.87 -57.40
C MET A 1 39.43 -1.61 -56.31
N THR A 2 39.54 -0.47 -55.63
CA THR A 2 38.63 -0.03 -54.58
C THR A 2 37.51 0.80 -55.22
N ALA A 3 36.27 0.30 -55.15
CA ALA A 3 35.10 1.02 -55.64
C ALA A 3 34.87 2.27 -54.77
N GLN A 4 35.13 3.45 -55.33
CA GLN A 4 34.65 4.71 -54.77
C GLN A 4 33.14 4.80 -55.01
N LEU A 5 32.35 4.58 -53.96
CA LEU A 5 30.94 4.91 -53.93
C LEU A 5 30.79 6.44 -54.06
N GLN A 6 30.52 6.90 -55.27
CA GLN A 6 30.18 8.28 -55.58
C GLN A 6 28.74 8.54 -55.08
N SER A 7 28.57 8.79 -53.78
CA SER A 7 27.26 9.11 -53.21
C SER A 7 26.86 10.53 -53.62
N THR A 8 25.86 10.65 -54.49
CA THR A 8 25.26 11.94 -54.90
C THR A 8 24.78 12.75 -53.68
N PRO A 9 25.05 14.08 -53.63
CA PRO A 9 24.82 14.93 -52.44
C PRO A 9 23.35 14.96 -51.95
N ARG A 10 22.38 14.69 -52.85
CA ARG A 10 20.96 14.55 -52.49
C ARG A 10 20.66 13.34 -51.59
N HIS A 11 21.36 12.22 -51.77
CA HIS A 11 21.16 11.03 -50.96
C HIS A 11 21.73 11.20 -49.55
N LEU A 12 22.88 11.87 -49.43
CA LEU A 12 23.47 12.25 -48.14
C LEU A 12 22.55 13.19 -47.34
N ALA A 13 21.94 14.17 -48.01
CA ALA A 13 20.98 15.08 -47.38
C ALA A 13 19.72 14.34 -46.87
N PHE A 14 19.19 13.40 -47.64
CA PHE A 14 18.04 12.60 -47.23
C PHE A 14 18.36 11.66 -46.06
N ILE A 15 19.53 11.00 -46.09
CA ILE A 15 20.00 10.13 -44.99
C ILE A 15 20.20 10.96 -43.71
N SER A 16 20.78 12.16 -43.81
CA SER A 16 20.93 13.09 -42.68
C SER A 16 19.60 13.53 -42.09
N LEU A 17 18.61 13.86 -42.93
CA LEU A 17 17.27 14.25 -42.50
C LEU A 17 16.53 13.09 -41.81
N ALA A 18 16.65 11.87 -42.35
CA ALA A 18 16.09 10.68 -41.73
C ALA A 18 16.74 10.36 -40.37
N LEU A 19 18.06 10.49 -40.26
CA LEU A 19 18.79 10.34 -38.99
C LEU A 19 18.38 11.41 -37.97
N GLY A 20 18.25 12.69 -38.39
CA GLY A 20 17.79 13.77 -37.51
C GLY A 20 16.36 13.54 -37.01
N PHE A 21 15.45 13.08 -37.88
CA PHE A 21 14.09 12.73 -37.51
C PHE A 21 14.06 11.58 -36.48
N LEU A 22 14.85 10.52 -36.70
CA LEU A 22 14.96 9.41 -35.76
C LEU A 22 15.50 9.86 -34.40
N VAL A 23 16.56 10.67 -34.37
CA VAL A 23 17.15 11.19 -33.13
C VAL A 23 16.13 12.03 -32.35
N ILE A 24 15.41 12.92 -33.00
CA ILE A 24 14.37 13.74 -32.35
C ILE A 24 13.23 12.88 -31.80
N TRP A 25 12.73 11.92 -32.58
CA TRP A 25 11.65 11.04 -32.11
C TRP A 25 12.07 10.09 -31.00
N THR A 26 13.31 9.61 -31.00
CA THR A 26 13.84 8.82 -29.87
C THR A 26 13.93 9.64 -28.59
N ALA A 27 14.30 10.93 -28.68
CA ALA A 27 14.30 11.83 -27.52
C ALA A 27 12.87 12.09 -26.99
N VAL A 28 11.89 12.30 -27.87
CA VAL A 28 10.48 12.46 -27.48
C VAL A 28 9.96 11.18 -26.82
N LEU A 29 10.20 10.01 -27.41
CA LEU A 29 9.78 8.72 -26.86
C LEU A 29 10.42 8.46 -25.49
N ALA A 30 11.72 8.74 -25.36
CA ALA A 30 12.43 8.62 -24.09
C ALA A 30 11.83 9.54 -23.02
N GLY A 31 11.48 10.78 -23.37
CA GLY A 31 10.79 11.71 -22.45
C GLY A 31 9.43 11.20 -21.97
N VAL A 32 8.61 10.64 -22.88
CA VAL A 32 7.32 10.01 -22.52
C VAL A 32 7.52 8.82 -21.59
N LEU A 33 8.50 7.95 -21.88
CA LEU A 33 8.83 6.79 -21.06
C LEU A 33 9.30 7.20 -19.66
N VAL A 34 10.18 8.20 -19.56
CA VAL A 34 10.63 8.77 -18.28
C VAL A 34 9.46 9.31 -17.48
N SER A 35 8.60 10.13 -18.09
CA SER A 35 7.44 10.72 -17.42
C SER A 35 6.50 9.66 -16.84
N ARG A 36 6.24 8.59 -17.61
CA ARG A 36 5.45 7.45 -17.14
C ARG A 36 6.12 6.73 -15.99
N THR A 37 7.42 6.43 -16.10
CA THR A 37 8.14 5.73 -15.03
C THR A 37 8.37 6.55 -13.77
N LEU A 38 8.43 7.89 -13.87
CA LEU A 38 8.45 8.77 -12.70
C LEU A 38 7.13 8.66 -11.92
N LYS A 39 6.00 8.57 -12.63
CA LYS A 39 4.70 8.34 -12.00
C LYS A 39 4.63 6.96 -11.34
N ASP A 40 5.14 5.93 -12.00
CA ASP A 40 5.18 4.57 -11.45
C ASP A 40 6.10 4.50 -10.21
N GLU A 41 7.26 5.17 -10.22
CA GLU A 41 8.18 5.20 -9.07
C GLU A 41 7.58 5.96 -7.88
N ALA A 42 6.92 7.10 -8.14
CA ALA A 42 6.19 7.83 -7.11
C ALA A 42 5.06 6.98 -6.50
N SER A 43 4.31 6.25 -7.33
CA SER A 43 3.26 5.34 -6.87
C SER A 43 3.81 4.17 -6.07
N ALA A 44 4.96 3.61 -6.46
CA ALA A 44 5.61 2.52 -5.74
C ALA A 44 6.11 2.98 -4.36
N LYS A 45 6.76 4.15 -4.28
CA LYS A 45 7.19 4.76 -3.00
C LYS A 45 6.00 5.01 -2.08
N GLU A 46 4.90 5.51 -2.64
CA GLU A 46 3.68 5.76 -1.87
C GLU A 46 3.05 4.47 -1.36
N THR A 47 3.03 3.43 -2.20
CA THR A 47 2.56 2.09 -1.82
C THR A 47 3.36 1.52 -0.65
N THR A 48 4.69 1.66 -0.66
CA THR A 48 5.55 1.20 0.43
C THR A 48 5.22 1.90 1.75
N LYS A 49 5.06 3.22 1.72
CA LYS A 49 4.69 3.99 2.92
C LYS A 49 3.34 3.55 3.49
N VAL A 50 2.32 3.48 2.64
CA VAL A 50 0.97 3.04 3.05
C VAL A 50 1.00 1.64 3.64
N PHE A 51 1.77 0.73 3.04
CA PHE A 51 1.93 -0.62 3.56
C PHE A 51 2.51 -0.65 4.97
N HIS A 52 3.58 0.11 5.25
CA HIS A 52 4.13 0.20 6.61
C HIS A 52 3.15 0.80 7.61
N THR A 53 2.44 1.88 7.24
CA THR A 53 1.39 2.44 8.12
C THR A 53 0.31 1.41 8.43
N HIS A 54 -0.16 0.66 7.42
CA HIS A 54 -1.11 -0.42 7.64
C HIS A 54 -0.53 -1.52 8.55
N GLU A 55 0.73 -1.88 8.35
CA GLU A 55 1.44 -2.86 9.17
C GLU A 55 1.40 -2.48 10.66
N ASP A 56 1.73 -1.23 10.96
CA ASP A 56 1.76 -0.68 12.33
C ASP A 56 0.37 -0.62 12.95
N VAL A 57 -0.65 -0.19 12.21
CA VAL A 57 -2.04 -0.30 12.65
C VAL A 57 -2.43 -1.75 12.90
N GLY A 58 -1.97 -2.69 12.07
CA GLY A 58 -2.18 -4.12 12.28
C GLY A 58 -1.44 -4.68 13.52
N LYS A 59 -0.35 -4.06 13.99
CA LYS A 59 0.29 -4.38 15.29
C LYS A 59 -0.58 -3.89 16.45
N ILE A 60 -1.16 -2.70 16.34
CA ILE A 60 -2.07 -2.14 17.33
C ILE A 60 -3.35 -2.99 17.42
N LEU A 61 -3.95 -3.36 16.29
CA LEU A 61 -5.16 -4.22 16.27
C LEU A 61 -4.89 -5.62 16.84
N PHE A 62 -3.71 -6.19 16.61
CA PHE A 62 -3.32 -7.44 17.27
C PHE A 62 -3.22 -7.27 18.79
N ALA A 63 -2.59 -6.19 19.26
CA ALA A 63 -2.48 -5.90 20.69
C ALA A 63 -3.85 -5.68 21.34
N LEU A 64 -4.76 -4.98 20.67
CA LEU A 64 -6.16 -4.80 21.11
C LEU A 64 -6.91 -6.12 21.20
N GLY A 65 -6.75 -7.00 20.23
CA GLY A 65 -7.37 -8.34 20.26
C GLY A 65 -6.85 -9.20 21.41
N HIS A 66 -5.54 -9.17 21.66
CA HIS A 66 -4.95 -9.85 22.81
C HIS A 66 -5.44 -9.27 24.14
N GLU A 67 -5.47 -7.93 24.25
CA GLU A 67 -6.03 -7.23 25.40
C GLU A 67 -7.50 -7.58 25.64
N LEU A 68 -8.31 -7.70 24.59
CA LEU A 68 -9.70 -8.15 24.68
C LEU A 68 -9.81 -9.52 25.35
N VAL A 69 -9.12 -10.53 24.80
CA VAL A 69 -9.21 -11.91 25.30
C VAL A 69 -8.72 -11.99 26.75
N SER A 70 -7.61 -11.32 27.08
CA SER A 70 -7.07 -11.29 28.44
C SER A 70 -8.00 -10.56 29.42
N THR A 71 -8.62 -9.46 29.00
CA THR A 71 -9.56 -8.71 29.85
C THR A 71 -10.79 -9.56 30.16
N VAL A 72 -11.34 -10.25 29.15
CA VAL A 72 -12.49 -11.15 29.33
C VAL A 72 -12.13 -12.34 30.23
N ASP A 73 -10.98 -12.98 30.01
CA ASP A 73 -10.52 -14.09 30.84
C ASP A 73 -10.35 -13.70 32.31
N TRP A 74 -9.80 -12.51 32.55
CA TRP A 74 -9.65 -11.91 33.88
C TRP A 74 -10.99 -11.58 34.55
N MET A 75 -11.93 -10.96 33.83
CA MET A 75 -13.27 -10.63 34.36
C MET A 75 -14.02 -11.88 34.86
N LEU A 76 -13.74 -13.03 34.24
CA LEU A 76 -14.33 -14.34 34.54
C LEU A 76 -13.51 -15.18 35.52
N SER A 77 -12.34 -14.72 35.94
CA SER A 77 -11.52 -15.41 36.93
C SER A 77 -12.10 -15.21 38.35
N THR A 78 -12.15 -16.31 39.12
CA THR A 78 -12.72 -16.35 40.48
C THR A 78 -11.73 -15.90 41.56
N ALA A 79 -10.44 -15.77 41.23
CA ALA A 79 -9.41 -15.30 42.15
C ALA A 79 -9.37 -13.77 42.11
N ASP A 80 -9.50 -13.15 43.29
CA ASP A 80 -9.33 -11.74 43.59
C ASP A 80 -9.25 -10.81 42.37
N LYS A 81 -10.41 -10.29 41.93
CA LYS A 81 -10.54 -9.25 40.89
C LYS A 81 -9.75 -7.96 41.20
N THR A 82 -9.11 -7.91 42.35
CA THR A 82 -8.20 -6.86 42.81
C THR A 82 -6.82 -6.95 42.16
N ASN A 83 -6.42 -8.09 41.59
CA ASN A 83 -5.12 -8.26 40.94
C ASN A 83 -5.14 -7.83 39.46
N VAL A 84 -5.23 -6.51 39.25
CA VAL A 84 -5.16 -5.86 37.93
C VAL A 84 -3.77 -6.04 37.29
N ASP A 85 -2.74 -6.41 38.05
CA ASP A 85 -1.38 -6.60 37.52
C ASP A 85 -1.31 -7.69 36.43
N SER A 86 -2.22 -8.67 36.49
CA SER A 86 -2.32 -9.75 35.50
C SER A 86 -2.72 -9.27 34.09
N ILE A 87 -3.57 -8.24 33.99
CA ILE A 87 -4.00 -7.65 32.70
C ILE A 87 -3.23 -6.38 32.34
N ALA A 88 -2.57 -5.73 33.31
CA ALA A 88 -1.78 -4.54 33.08
C ALA A 88 -0.66 -4.74 32.05
N VAL A 89 -0.15 -5.96 31.89
CA VAL A 89 0.85 -6.30 30.86
C VAL A 89 0.29 -6.10 29.46
N THR A 90 -0.93 -6.59 29.17
CA THR A 90 -1.52 -6.43 27.84
C THR A 90 -1.87 -4.98 27.55
N TRP A 91 -2.36 -4.24 28.55
CA TRP A 91 -2.59 -2.80 28.45
C TRP A 91 -1.31 -2.01 28.14
N LYS A 92 -0.20 -2.36 28.81
CA LYS A 92 1.13 -1.77 28.56
C LYS A 92 1.62 -2.08 27.15
N ILE A 93 1.42 -3.31 26.66
CA ILE A 93 1.77 -3.69 25.28
C ILE A 93 1.00 -2.82 24.29
N THR A 94 -0.33 -2.72 24.42
CA THR A 94 -1.16 -1.88 23.55
C THR A 94 -0.71 -0.42 23.57
N ASN A 95 -0.48 0.15 24.76
CA ASN A 95 0.00 1.52 24.91
C ASN A 95 1.37 1.73 24.27
N SER A 96 2.30 0.79 24.46
CA SER A 96 3.63 0.85 23.85
C SER A 96 3.59 0.78 22.33
N MET A 97 2.69 -0.02 21.75
CA MET A 97 2.51 -0.07 20.30
C MET A 97 1.94 1.24 19.75
N MET A 98 0.98 1.85 20.45
CA MET A 98 0.44 3.17 20.07
C MET A 98 1.49 4.27 20.19
N SER A 99 2.33 4.27 21.23
CA SER A 99 3.35 5.30 21.43
C SER A 99 4.48 5.22 20.39
N LYS A 100 4.97 4.01 20.07
CA LYS A 100 5.99 3.81 19.02
C LYS A 100 5.58 4.41 17.69
N MET A 101 4.33 4.18 17.28
CA MET A 101 3.82 4.73 16.02
C MET A 101 3.77 6.27 16.00
N LYS A 102 3.55 6.91 17.16
CA LYS A 102 3.55 8.38 17.28
C LYS A 102 4.96 8.98 17.17
N GLU A 103 5.96 8.30 17.72
CA GLU A 103 7.36 8.78 17.71
C GLU A 103 8.00 8.71 16.32
N GLU A 104 7.57 7.76 15.48
CA GLU A 104 8.23 7.46 14.22
C GLU A 104 7.81 8.36 13.04
N THR A 105 6.92 9.36 13.21
CA THR A 105 6.27 9.96 12.03
C THR A 105 6.14 11.49 11.92
N SER A 106 6.41 12.01 10.71
CA SER A 106 6.31 13.42 10.30
C SER A 106 5.39 13.70 9.09
N ASP A 107 4.72 12.68 8.52
CA ASP A 107 3.90 12.78 7.30
C ASP A 107 2.43 13.14 7.59
N ARG A 108 1.79 13.89 6.68
CA ARG A 108 0.40 14.39 6.81
C ARG A 108 -0.65 13.28 6.86
N ARG A 109 -0.47 12.18 6.12
CA ARG A 109 -1.39 11.03 6.21
C ARG A 109 -1.31 10.39 7.59
N VAL A 110 -0.10 10.27 8.10
CA VAL A 110 0.11 9.71 9.43
C VAL A 110 -0.33 10.68 10.52
N ALA A 111 -0.38 12.00 10.28
CA ALA A 111 -1.03 12.93 11.22
C ALA A 111 -2.51 12.59 11.46
N SER A 112 -3.24 12.14 10.42
CA SER A 112 -4.63 11.67 10.61
C SER A 112 -4.69 10.38 11.44
N VAL A 113 -3.75 9.46 11.20
CA VAL A 113 -3.61 8.23 11.99
C VAL A 113 -3.22 8.53 13.43
N ILE A 114 -2.31 9.47 13.68
CA ILE A 114 -1.91 9.93 15.02
C ILE A 114 -3.12 10.48 15.77
N SER A 115 -3.93 11.33 15.14
CA SER A 115 -5.15 11.86 15.77
C SER A 115 -6.16 10.75 16.10
N MET A 116 -6.24 9.72 15.25
CA MET A 116 -7.05 8.53 15.49
C MET A 116 -6.49 7.73 16.68
N LEU A 117 -5.16 7.59 16.80
CA LEU A 117 -4.51 6.95 17.94
C LEU A 117 -4.70 7.71 19.25
N ASP A 118 -4.77 9.05 19.21
CA ASP A 118 -5.11 9.86 20.39
C ASP A 118 -6.53 9.55 20.88
N ILE A 119 -7.50 9.54 19.97
CA ILE A 119 -8.90 9.19 20.28
C ILE A 119 -9.00 7.74 20.77
N LEU A 120 -8.27 6.81 20.14
CA LEU A 120 -8.20 5.41 20.55
C LEU A 120 -7.68 5.27 21.98
N GLN A 121 -6.58 5.96 22.29
CA GLN A 121 -5.98 5.97 23.62
C GLN A 121 -6.92 6.56 24.68
N GLU A 122 -7.62 7.66 24.36
CA GLU A 122 -8.61 8.25 25.24
C GLU A 122 -9.75 7.27 25.55
N ARG A 123 -10.34 6.66 24.51
CA ARG A 123 -11.41 5.66 24.66
C ARG A 123 -11.00 4.46 25.49
N LEU A 124 -9.78 3.95 25.28
CA LEU A 124 -9.23 2.83 26.05
C LEU A 124 -8.98 3.21 27.51
N THR A 125 -8.51 4.44 27.77
CA THR A 125 -8.26 4.92 29.13
C THR A 125 -9.55 4.97 29.93
N VAL A 126 -10.58 5.61 29.38
CA VAL A 126 -11.92 5.68 29.99
C VAL A 126 -12.48 4.28 30.21
N PHE A 127 -12.37 3.40 29.22
CA PHE A 127 -12.88 2.03 29.34
C PHE A 127 -12.16 1.25 30.45
N ARG A 128 -10.83 1.27 30.51
CA ARG A 128 -10.05 0.54 31.52
C ARG A 128 -10.33 1.02 32.94
N GLU A 129 -10.58 2.31 33.14
CA GLU A 129 -11.07 2.85 34.41
C GLU A 129 -12.43 2.24 34.78
N THR A 130 -13.39 2.23 33.85
CA THR A 130 -14.73 1.67 34.11
C THR A 130 -14.76 0.15 34.31
N VAL A 131 -13.85 -0.59 33.67
CA VAL A 131 -13.70 -2.03 33.84
C VAL A 131 -13.11 -2.36 35.20
N SER A 132 -12.12 -1.57 35.65
CA SER A 132 -11.50 -1.72 36.96
C SER A 132 -12.50 -1.48 38.10
N ASP A 133 -13.51 -0.63 37.87
CA ASP A 133 -14.60 -0.32 38.81
C ASP A 133 -15.76 -1.35 38.80
N VAL A 134 -15.62 -2.51 38.14
CA VAL A 134 -16.59 -3.64 38.13
C VAL A 134 -17.94 -3.34 37.48
N LYS A 135 -18.10 -2.19 36.79
CA LYS A 135 -19.38 -1.80 36.15
C LYS A 135 -19.65 -2.49 34.81
N SER A 136 -18.65 -3.11 34.20
CA SER A 136 -18.74 -3.73 32.88
C SER A 136 -19.08 -5.22 32.97
N ASN A 137 -19.80 -5.73 31.98
CA ASN A 137 -20.05 -7.17 31.81
C ASN A 137 -19.22 -7.72 30.63
N PRO A 138 -18.80 -9.00 30.66
CA PRO A 138 -17.92 -9.55 29.63
C PRO A 138 -18.45 -9.44 28.19
N PRO A 139 -19.76 -9.68 27.89
CA PRO A 139 -20.29 -9.47 26.54
C PRO A 139 -20.18 -8.02 26.07
N SER A 140 -20.43 -7.04 26.94
CA SER A 140 -20.27 -5.61 26.61
C SER A 140 -18.82 -5.23 26.34
N THR A 141 -17.87 -5.86 27.03
CA THR A 141 -16.43 -5.72 26.78
C THR A 141 -16.06 -6.24 25.39
N VAL A 142 -16.56 -7.42 25.01
CA VAL A 142 -16.34 -7.96 23.65
C VAL A 142 -16.85 -6.98 22.59
N LYS A 143 -18.08 -6.51 22.75
CA LYS A 143 -18.68 -5.54 21.82
C LYS A 143 -17.86 -4.25 21.72
N PHE A 144 -17.41 -3.70 22.85
CA PHE A 144 -16.59 -2.50 22.87
C PHE A 144 -15.30 -2.64 22.04
N TYR A 145 -14.53 -3.71 22.24
CA TYR A 145 -13.28 -3.91 21.49
C TYR A 145 -13.53 -4.23 20.01
N LEU A 146 -14.61 -4.93 19.68
CA LEU A 146 -15.00 -5.16 18.28
C LEU A 146 -15.41 -3.87 17.58
N ASP A 147 -16.23 -3.04 18.22
CA ASP A 147 -16.64 -1.72 17.70
C ASP A 147 -15.42 -0.80 17.54
N LEU A 148 -14.48 -0.85 18.49
CA LEU A 148 -13.24 -0.09 18.44
C LEU A 148 -12.33 -0.56 17.29
N SER A 149 -12.20 -1.88 17.12
CA SER A 149 -11.41 -2.48 16.04
C SER A 149 -12.00 -2.15 14.67
N ASP A 150 -13.33 -2.23 14.52
CA ASP A 150 -14.01 -1.86 13.28
C ASP A 150 -13.86 -0.37 12.99
N TRP A 151 -13.95 0.50 14.00
CA TRP A 151 -13.70 1.93 13.84
C TRP A 151 -12.27 2.22 13.36
N VAL A 152 -11.25 1.58 13.94
CA VAL A 152 -9.85 1.71 13.47
C VAL A 152 -9.72 1.19 12.04
N LEU A 153 -10.29 0.02 11.74
CA LEU A 153 -10.26 -0.58 10.40
C LEU A 153 -10.89 0.34 9.36
N GLN A 154 -12.06 0.92 9.65
CA GLN A 154 -12.73 1.86 8.77
C GLN A 154 -11.91 3.13 8.53
N ARG A 155 -11.29 3.68 9.58
CA ARG A 155 -10.52 4.92 9.47
C ARG A 155 -9.21 4.73 8.72
N CYS A 156 -8.44 3.69 9.04
CA CYS A 156 -7.11 3.49 8.48
C CYS A 156 -7.10 2.78 7.13
N PHE A 157 -8.10 1.92 6.84
CA PHE A 157 -8.08 1.11 5.62
C PHE A 157 -9.16 1.50 4.60
N LEU A 158 -10.25 2.17 5.01
CA LEU A 158 -11.39 2.51 4.14
C LEU A 158 -11.54 4.02 3.89
N MET A 159 -11.34 4.88 4.90
CA MET A 159 -11.55 6.33 4.75
C MET A 159 -10.42 7.10 4.06
N ASP A 160 -9.17 6.67 4.20
CA ASP A 160 -8.04 7.29 3.49
C ASP A 160 -8.02 7.00 1.98
N TYR A 161 -8.97 6.21 1.49
CA TYR A 161 -8.97 5.64 0.14
C TYR A 161 -10.29 5.80 -0.63
N ALA A 162 -11.23 6.62 -0.14
CA ALA A 162 -12.46 6.97 -0.85
C ALA A 162 -12.17 7.85 -2.08
N GLY A 163 -11.66 7.21 -3.16
CA GLY A 163 -11.35 7.84 -4.45
C GLY A 163 -10.08 7.34 -5.14
N GLN A 164 -9.26 6.50 -4.50
CA GLN A 164 -8.08 5.89 -5.10
C GLN A 164 -8.21 4.35 -5.04
N HIS A 165 -7.51 3.58 -5.88
CA HIS A 165 -7.52 2.11 -5.75
C HIS A 165 -6.47 1.71 -4.72
N LEU A 166 -6.86 1.05 -3.62
CA LEU A 166 -5.92 0.53 -2.61
C LEU A 166 -4.72 -0.11 -3.32
N PRO A 167 -3.48 0.13 -2.88
CA PRO A 167 -2.36 -0.57 -3.48
C PRO A 167 -2.61 -2.07 -3.33
N VAL A 168 -2.41 -2.84 -4.40
CA VAL A 168 -2.66 -4.29 -4.45
C VAL A 168 -2.14 -5.05 -3.21
N PRO A 169 -0.96 -4.76 -2.63
CA PRO A 169 -0.48 -5.46 -1.43
C PRO A 169 -1.18 -5.06 -0.11
N SER A 170 -1.85 -3.92 -0.05
CA SER A 170 -2.57 -3.48 1.15
C SER A 170 -3.87 -4.26 1.36
N LEU A 171 -4.56 -4.65 0.28
CA LEU A 171 -5.83 -5.36 0.36
C LEU A 171 -5.73 -6.73 1.07
N PRO A 172 -4.79 -7.64 0.70
CA PRO A 172 -4.57 -8.88 1.43
C PRO A 172 -4.35 -8.66 2.93
N TYR A 173 -3.51 -7.67 3.28
CA TYR A 173 -3.23 -7.36 4.68
C TYR A 173 -4.47 -6.86 5.43
N THR A 174 -5.26 -5.97 4.82
CA THR A 174 -6.53 -5.49 5.42
C THR A 174 -7.50 -6.63 5.70
N LEU A 175 -7.67 -7.55 4.75
CA LEU A 175 -8.55 -8.71 4.92
C LEU A 175 -8.08 -9.57 6.09
N PHE A 176 -6.77 -9.83 6.17
CA PHE A 176 -6.18 -10.57 7.26
C PHE A 176 -6.43 -9.90 8.62
N VAL A 177 -6.13 -8.61 8.74
CA VAL A 177 -6.29 -7.88 10.00
C VAL A 177 -7.76 -7.81 10.43
N ARG A 178 -8.69 -7.68 9.48
CA ARG A 178 -10.13 -7.74 9.76
C ARG A 178 -10.56 -9.13 10.23
N GLY A 179 -10.11 -10.20 9.56
CA GLY A 179 -10.39 -11.57 9.98
C GLY A 179 -9.81 -11.89 11.35
N MET A 180 -8.58 -11.42 11.62
CA MET A 180 -7.92 -11.54 12.91
C MET A 180 -8.72 -10.85 14.03
N ALA A 181 -9.23 -9.63 13.81
CA ALA A 181 -10.06 -8.93 14.80
C ALA A 181 -11.36 -9.72 15.10
N GLN A 182 -12.00 -10.28 14.07
CA GLN A 182 -13.17 -11.15 14.26
C GLN A 182 -12.82 -12.43 15.02
N ARG A 183 -11.65 -13.02 14.74
CA ARG A 183 -11.17 -14.20 15.45
C ARG A 183 -10.96 -13.92 16.93
N PHE A 184 -10.37 -12.78 17.31
CA PHE A 184 -10.26 -12.40 18.73
C PHE A 184 -11.63 -12.24 19.41
N GLY A 185 -12.62 -11.71 18.69
CA GLY A 185 -14.00 -11.64 19.17
C GLY A 185 -14.61 -13.03 19.42
N GLU A 186 -14.43 -13.96 18.47
CA GLU A 186 -14.84 -15.36 18.63
C GLU A 186 -14.18 -16.00 19.85
N LEU A 187 -12.85 -15.89 19.97
CA LEU A 187 -12.10 -16.45 21.09
C LEU A 187 -12.62 -15.93 22.43
N ALA A 188 -12.87 -14.63 22.54
CA ALA A 188 -13.39 -14.01 23.74
C ALA A 188 -14.83 -14.46 24.08
N LEU A 189 -15.72 -14.60 23.08
CA LEU A 189 -17.05 -15.16 23.30
C LEU A 189 -16.99 -16.63 23.75
N GLY A 190 -16.12 -17.44 23.14
CA GLY A 190 -15.93 -18.83 23.58
C GLY A 190 -15.35 -18.91 25.00
N THR A 191 -14.48 -17.97 25.41
CA THR A 191 -14.01 -17.87 26.80
C THR A 191 -15.17 -17.59 27.77
N ILE A 192 -16.10 -16.70 27.40
CA ILE A 192 -17.32 -16.47 28.20
C ILE A 192 -18.16 -17.75 28.28
N TYR A 193 -18.23 -18.52 27.19
CA TYR A 193 -19.05 -19.73 27.12
C TYR A 193 -18.55 -20.80 28.07
N VAL A 194 -17.26 -21.09 28.04
CA VAL A 194 -16.68 -22.18 28.81
C VAL A 194 -16.50 -21.84 30.28
N LYS A 195 -16.31 -20.55 30.64
CA LYS A 195 -16.06 -20.12 32.03
C LYS A 195 -17.29 -19.58 32.77
N SER A 196 -18.43 -19.37 32.11
CA SER A 196 -19.59 -18.75 32.75
C SER A 196 -20.94 -19.21 32.21
N ASP A 197 -21.98 -19.04 33.03
CA ASP A 197 -23.38 -19.34 32.67
C ASP A 197 -24.07 -18.19 31.90
N MET A 198 -23.37 -17.08 31.63
CA MET A 198 -23.93 -15.92 30.93
C MET A 198 -24.36 -16.26 29.50
N PRO A 199 -25.62 -16.04 29.10
CA PRO A 199 -26.08 -16.41 27.76
C PRO A 199 -25.26 -15.71 26.68
N ILE A 200 -24.83 -16.47 25.66
CA ILE A 200 -24.10 -15.96 24.50
C ILE A 200 -24.99 -16.09 23.27
N ASN A 201 -24.89 -15.10 22.40
CA ASN A 201 -25.52 -15.16 21.09
C ASN A 201 -24.73 -16.11 20.17
N THR A 202 -25.16 -17.37 20.10
CA THR A 202 -24.52 -18.40 19.25
C THR A 202 -24.43 -17.97 17.78
N SER A 203 -25.42 -17.22 17.27
CA SER A 203 -25.39 -16.74 15.88
C SER A 203 -24.27 -15.72 15.64
N GLU A 204 -23.98 -14.87 16.63
CA GLU A 204 -22.89 -13.90 16.58
C GLU A 204 -21.53 -14.57 16.69
N PHE A 205 -21.40 -15.54 17.59
CA PHE A 205 -20.20 -16.38 17.71
C PHE A 205 -19.87 -17.08 16.37
N LEU A 206 -20.85 -17.77 15.78
CA LEU A 206 -20.67 -18.47 14.51
C LEU A 206 -20.35 -17.51 13.36
N LYS A 207 -21.01 -16.35 13.32
CA LYS A 207 -20.72 -15.30 12.31
C LYS A 207 -19.29 -14.79 12.41
N LEU A 208 -18.77 -14.57 13.63
CA LEU A 208 -17.39 -14.14 13.83
C LEU A 208 -16.42 -15.24 13.40
N ARG A 209 -16.72 -16.50 13.73
CA ARG A 209 -15.91 -17.65 13.31
C ARG A 209 -15.82 -17.76 11.79
N THR A 210 -16.94 -17.96 11.11
CA THR A 210 -16.96 -18.17 9.66
C THR A 210 -16.43 -16.95 8.91
N GLY A 211 -16.81 -15.74 9.35
CA GLY A 211 -16.30 -14.50 8.77
C GLY A 211 -14.78 -14.37 8.92
N SER A 212 -14.23 -14.74 10.08
CA SER A 212 -12.78 -14.70 10.28
C SER A 212 -12.03 -15.66 9.36
N GLU A 213 -12.56 -16.87 9.16
CA GLU A 213 -11.97 -17.92 8.31
C GLU A 213 -11.95 -17.49 6.85
N GLU A 214 -13.09 -17.03 6.35
CA GLU A 214 -13.21 -16.55 4.97
C GLU A 214 -12.27 -15.38 4.68
N LEU A 215 -12.20 -14.40 5.60
CA LEU A 215 -11.34 -13.22 5.44
C LEU A 215 -9.86 -13.58 5.50
N MET A 216 -9.47 -14.45 6.44
CA MET A 216 -8.09 -14.91 6.57
C MET A 216 -7.68 -15.77 5.37
N GLU A 217 -8.51 -16.71 4.90
CA GLU A 217 -8.20 -17.50 3.70
C GLU A 217 -8.05 -16.60 2.46
N ALA A 218 -8.98 -15.66 2.28
CA ALA A 218 -8.94 -14.72 1.16
C ALA A 218 -7.67 -13.86 1.16
N SER A 219 -7.11 -13.54 2.33
CA SER A 219 -5.86 -12.78 2.44
C SER A 219 -4.66 -13.50 1.83
N PHE A 220 -4.63 -14.83 1.85
CA PHE A 220 -3.53 -15.62 1.29
C PHE A 220 -3.71 -15.98 -0.18
N HIS A 221 -4.92 -15.80 -0.74
CA HIS A 221 -5.24 -16.17 -2.11
C HIS A 221 -4.33 -15.47 -3.14
N PHE A 222 -3.89 -14.25 -2.86
CA PHE A 222 -3.12 -13.44 -3.80
C PHE A 222 -1.63 -13.78 -3.86
N ILE A 223 -1.12 -14.58 -2.92
CA ILE A 223 0.32 -14.89 -2.81
C ILE A 223 0.50 -16.39 -2.58
N PRO A 224 0.71 -17.19 -3.65
CA PRO A 224 0.81 -18.64 -3.56
C PRO A 224 1.84 -19.14 -2.53
N ARG A 225 3.00 -18.47 -2.43
CA ARG A 225 4.04 -18.81 -1.45
C ARG A 225 3.59 -18.58 -0.01
N ALA A 226 2.84 -17.51 0.25
CA ALA A 226 2.30 -17.24 1.58
C ALA A 226 1.20 -18.24 1.91
N ARG A 227 0.36 -18.59 0.92
CA ARG A 227 -0.68 -19.61 1.05
C ARG A 227 -0.11 -20.97 1.44
N THR A 228 0.95 -21.44 0.78
CA THR A 228 1.59 -22.72 1.13
C THR A 228 2.09 -22.72 2.57
N LYS A 229 2.82 -21.68 2.99
CA LYS A 229 3.31 -21.56 4.37
C LYS A 229 2.17 -21.45 5.40
N TRP A 230 1.09 -20.77 5.05
CA TRP A 230 -0.09 -20.68 5.90
C TRP A 230 -0.75 -22.05 6.07
N MET A 231 -0.90 -22.83 5.00
CA MET A 231 -1.41 -24.21 5.08
C MET A 231 -0.51 -25.09 5.96
N GLU A 232 0.81 -25.01 5.78
CA GLU A 232 1.77 -25.73 6.65
C GLU A 232 1.60 -25.35 8.13
N LEU A 233 1.42 -24.05 8.44
CA LEU A 233 1.14 -23.60 9.81
C LEU A 233 -0.22 -24.10 10.32
N GLN A 234 -1.23 -24.24 9.44
CA GLN A 234 -2.52 -24.79 9.85
C GLN A 234 -2.41 -26.26 10.28
N GLU A 235 -1.60 -27.04 9.56
CA GLU A 235 -1.40 -28.47 9.78
C GLU A 235 -0.54 -28.80 11.01
N GLN A 236 0.29 -27.86 11.47
CA GLN A 236 1.19 -28.07 12.61
C GLN A 236 0.48 -28.19 13.97
N GLU A 237 -0.73 -27.64 14.10
CA GLU A 237 -1.46 -27.57 15.38
C GLU A 237 -2.89 -28.12 15.24
N PRO A 238 -3.07 -29.44 15.02
CA PRO A 238 -4.40 -30.05 14.89
C PRO A 238 -5.16 -30.07 16.23
N GLY A 239 -4.46 -29.95 17.37
CA GLY A 239 -5.05 -29.89 18.70
C GLY A 239 -5.95 -28.67 18.87
N VAL A 240 -5.47 -27.49 18.46
CA VAL A 240 -6.23 -26.23 18.49
C VAL A 240 -7.55 -26.36 17.74
N HIS A 241 -7.52 -26.94 16.53
CA HIS A 241 -8.72 -27.06 15.71
C HIS A 241 -9.78 -27.92 16.40
N LYS A 242 -9.39 -29.08 16.93
CA LYS A 242 -10.29 -29.99 17.64
C LYS A 242 -10.95 -29.34 18.85
N VAL A 243 -10.17 -28.62 19.65
CA VAL A 243 -10.69 -27.95 20.87
C VAL A 243 -11.65 -26.82 20.50
N MET A 244 -11.33 -26.06 19.45
CA MET A 244 -12.19 -24.98 18.95
C MET A 244 -13.48 -25.52 18.32
N GLU A 245 -13.44 -26.69 17.71
CA GLU A 245 -14.62 -27.40 17.19
C GLU A 245 -15.48 -28.00 18.32
N ALA A 246 -14.87 -28.57 19.36
CA ALA A 246 -15.60 -29.13 20.50
C ALA A 246 -16.53 -28.10 21.17
N VAL A 247 -16.10 -26.84 21.28
CA VAL A 247 -16.96 -25.76 21.78
C VAL A 247 -18.12 -25.45 20.83
N VAL A 248 -17.89 -25.47 19.52
CA VAL A 248 -18.95 -25.28 18.52
C VAL A 248 -19.98 -26.42 18.62
N GLU A 249 -19.51 -27.66 18.69
CA GLU A 249 -20.36 -28.84 18.81
C GLU A 249 -21.21 -28.77 20.08
N ASP A 250 -20.62 -28.46 21.24
CA ASP A 250 -21.40 -28.33 22.48
C ASP A 250 -22.41 -27.18 22.42
N MET A 251 -22.06 -26.03 21.84
CA MET A 251 -23.00 -24.92 21.63
C MET A 251 -24.21 -25.34 20.79
N LEU A 252 -24.01 -26.19 19.78
CA LEU A 252 -25.06 -26.66 18.88
C LEU A 252 -25.85 -27.85 19.47
N SER A 253 -25.23 -28.68 20.31
CA SER A 253 -25.84 -29.89 20.89
C SER A 253 -26.58 -29.64 22.22
N GLY A 254 -26.77 -28.38 22.61
CA GLY A 254 -27.56 -28.01 23.79
C GLY A 254 -26.75 -27.63 25.03
N SER A 255 -25.44 -27.36 24.88
CA SER A 255 -24.57 -26.80 25.92
C SER A 255 -24.43 -27.66 27.17
N SER A 256 -24.24 -28.97 26.97
CA SER A 256 -24.15 -29.97 28.03
C SER A 256 -22.80 -29.98 28.76
N LEU A 257 -21.73 -29.55 28.07
CA LEU A 257 -20.37 -29.48 28.60
C LEU A 257 -20.02 -28.07 29.09
N ARG A 258 -20.95 -27.13 28.96
CA ARG A 258 -20.81 -25.76 29.45
C ARG A 258 -20.48 -25.72 30.94
N GLY A 259 -19.45 -24.94 31.29
CA GLY A 259 -18.99 -24.80 32.68
C GLY A 259 -18.22 -26.02 33.21
N GLN A 260 -18.01 -27.07 32.40
CA GLN A 260 -17.14 -28.17 32.79
C GLN A 260 -15.68 -27.75 32.75
N LYS A 261 -14.96 -28.06 33.82
CA LYS A 261 -13.58 -27.62 34.05
C LYS A 261 -12.60 -28.15 32.99
N GLU A 262 -12.86 -29.36 32.48
CA GLU A 262 -12.01 -30.01 31.47
C GLU A 262 -12.10 -29.28 30.12
N LEU A 263 -13.32 -29.08 29.59
CA LEU A 263 -13.54 -28.29 28.36
C LEU A 263 -13.00 -26.86 28.48
N ALA A 264 -13.20 -26.22 29.65
CA ALA A 264 -12.70 -24.87 29.89
C ALA A 264 -11.17 -24.80 29.87
N ASN A 265 -10.47 -25.75 30.50
CA ASN A 265 -9.00 -25.75 30.52
C ASN A 265 -8.44 -26.00 29.12
N GLU A 266 -8.95 -27.01 28.41
CA GLU A 266 -8.51 -27.34 27.05
C GLU A 266 -8.73 -26.15 26.11
N TYR A 267 -9.91 -25.51 26.18
CA TYR A 267 -10.22 -24.33 25.37
C TYR A 267 -9.28 -23.17 25.67
N LEU A 268 -9.00 -22.85 26.93
CA LEU A 268 -8.12 -21.74 27.30
C LEU A 268 -6.67 -21.97 26.87
N ASP A 269 -6.19 -23.21 26.88
CA ASP A 269 -4.87 -23.53 26.33
C ASP A 269 -4.87 -23.43 24.80
N GLY A 270 -5.92 -23.93 24.14
CA GLY A 270 -6.12 -23.74 22.70
C GLY A 270 -6.22 -22.26 22.28
N VAL A 271 -6.79 -21.39 23.11
CA VAL A 271 -6.84 -19.94 22.88
C VAL A 271 -5.43 -19.35 22.84
N LYS A 272 -4.54 -19.72 23.76
CA LYS A 272 -3.14 -19.23 23.77
C LYS A 272 -2.40 -19.65 22.52
N GLU A 273 -2.53 -20.92 22.14
CA GLU A 273 -1.95 -21.46 20.90
C GLU A 273 -2.51 -20.77 19.67
N GLN A 274 -3.82 -20.52 19.62
CA GLN A 274 -4.45 -19.80 18.51
C GLN A 274 -3.96 -18.35 18.40
N ILE A 275 -3.73 -17.65 19.52
CA ILE A 275 -3.16 -16.29 19.51
C ILE A 275 -1.73 -16.32 18.94
N ALA A 276 -0.91 -17.29 19.33
CA ALA A 276 0.43 -17.47 18.78
C ALA A 276 0.38 -17.77 17.28
N LYS A 277 -0.55 -18.64 16.85
CA LYS A 277 -0.78 -18.98 15.44
C LYS A 277 -1.22 -17.77 14.62
N LEU A 278 -2.07 -16.90 15.16
CA LEU A 278 -2.45 -15.64 14.53
C LEU A 278 -1.25 -14.72 14.33
N LEU A 279 -0.37 -14.61 15.33
CA LEU A 279 0.85 -13.81 15.24
C LEU A 279 1.80 -14.35 14.15
N LEU A 280 2.08 -15.66 14.16
CA LEU A 280 2.92 -16.30 13.15
C LEU A 280 2.33 -16.14 11.73
N THR A 281 1.02 -16.33 11.60
CA THR A 281 0.33 -16.19 10.32
C THR A 281 0.43 -14.75 9.79
N LYS A 282 0.27 -13.76 10.68
CA LYS A 282 0.46 -12.34 10.37
C LYS A 282 1.88 -12.08 9.87
N GLU A 283 2.89 -12.60 10.54
CA GLU A 283 4.29 -12.43 10.15
C GLU A 283 4.60 -13.06 8.79
N VAL A 284 4.08 -14.26 8.51
CA VAL A 284 4.23 -14.92 7.20
C VAL A 284 3.62 -14.09 6.08
N LEU A 285 2.41 -13.56 6.30
CA LEU A 285 1.76 -12.68 5.33
C LEU A 285 2.54 -11.39 5.14
N ASN A 286 2.93 -10.74 6.23
CA ASN A 286 3.67 -9.49 6.23
C ASN A 286 5.01 -9.61 5.50
N ALA A 287 5.82 -10.62 5.82
CA ALA A 287 7.11 -10.84 5.16
C ALA A 287 6.94 -11.06 3.65
N SER A 288 5.89 -11.78 3.25
CA SER A 288 5.59 -12.03 1.84
C SER A 288 5.17 -10.75 1.11
N LEU A 289 4.28 -9.96 1.71
CA LEU A 289 3.78 -8.69 1.17
C LEU A 289 4.87 -7.61 1.13
N LEU A 290 5.66 -7.48 2.20
CA LEU A 290 6.79 -6.57 2.27
C LEU A 290 7.78 -6.86 1.14
N SER A 291 8.15 -8.13 0.97
CA SER A 291 9.06 -8.52 -0.13
C SER A 291 8.49 -8.19 -1.52
N PHE A 292 7.17 -8.24 -1.68
CA PHE A 292 6.49 -7.88 -2.93
C PHE A 292 6.53 -6.36 -3.16
N VAL A 293 6.24 -5.58 -2.13
CA VAL A 293 6.28 -4.11 -2.13
C VAL A 293 7.70 -3.59 -2.41
N GLU A 294 8.72 -4.16 -1.76
CA GLU A 294 10.13 -3.80 -1.97
C GLU A 294 10.59 -4.10 -3.39
N ARG A 295 10.22 -5.28 -3.93
CA ARG A 295 10.52 -5.63 -5.33
C ARG A 295 9.85 -4.69 -6.31
N LEU A 296 8.61 -4.27 -6.03
CA LEU A 296 7.91 -3.29 -6.86
C LEU A 296 8.66 -1.95 -6.88
N SER A 297 9.05 -1.45 -5.71
CA SER A 297 9.84 -0.22 -5.57
C SER A 297 11.18 -0.32 -6.30
N GLN A 298 11.94 -1.39 -6.07
CA GLN A 298 13.24 -1.62 -6.72
C GLN A 298 13.11 -1.72 -8.25
N ARG A 299 12.10 -2.45 -8.73
CA ARG A 299 11.86 -2.59 -10.18
C ARG A 299 11.53 -1.25 -10.81
N SER A 300 10.68 -0.45 -10.17
CA SER A 300 10.31 0.87 -10.68
C SER A 300 11.51 1.81 -10.72
N HIS A 301 12.33 1.81 -9.67
CA HIS A 301 13.56 2.59 -9.61
C HIS A 301 14.55 2.21 -10.71
N ASN A 302 14.81 0.90 -10.88
CA ASN A 302 15.71 0.39 -11.92
C ASN A 302 15.20 0.74 -13.34
N THR A 303 13.88 0.66 -13.56
CA THR A 303 13.27 1.00 -14.85
C THR A 303 13.40 2.50 -15.15
N LEU A 304 13.20 3.36 -14.15
CA LEU A 304 13.43 4.79 -14.29
C LEU A 304 14.89 5.11 -14.61
N ALA A 305 15.84 4.51 -13.88
CA ALA A 305 17.26 4.70 -14.13
C ALA A 305 17.65 4.31 -15.56
N PHE A 306 17.08 3.22 -16.08
CA PHE A 306 17.27 2.80 -17.46
C PHE A 306 16.70 3.82 -18.47
N HIS A 307 15.45 4.26 -18.29
CA HIS A 307 14.84 5.25 -19.18
C HIS A 307 15.54 6.61 -19.14
N MET A 308 15.97 7.06 -17.96
CA MET A 308 16.77 8.27 -17.78
C MET A 308 18.12 8.16 -18.52
N SER A 309 18.77 7.00 -18.47
CA SER A 309 20.02 6.76 -19.19
C SER A 309 19.82 6.91 -20.71
N ILE A 310 18.74 6.32 -21.26
CA ILE A 310 18.39 6.47 -22.69
C ILE A 310 18.07 7.92 -23.02
N ALA A 311 17.30 8.61 -22.17
CA ALA A 311 16.93 10.00 -22.37
C ALA A 311 18.17 10.92 -22.40
N ILE A 312 19.13 10.72 -21.49
CA ILE A 312 20.39 11.47 -21.47
C ILE A 312 21.17 11.26 -22.78
N VAL A 313 21.32 10.00 -23.22
CA VAL A 313 22.01 9.69 -24.49
C VAL A 313 21.30 10.35 -25.68
N ALA A 314 19.97 10.28 -25.73
CA ALA A 314 19.19 10.89 -26.81
C ALA A 314 19.32 12.43 -26.81
N VAL A 315 19.28 13.07 -25.63
CA VAL A 315 19.46 14.52 -25.51
C VAL A 315 20.87 14.95 -25.91
N VAL A 316 21.90 14.23 -25.47
CA VAL A 316 23.29 14.49 -25.88
C VAL A 316 23.45 14.36 -27.41
N ALA A 317 22.84 13.34 -28.02
CA ALA A 317 22.83 13.19 -29.47
C ALA A 317 22.17 14.38 -30.19
N VAL A 318 21.01 14.84 -29.69
CA VAL A 318 20.34 16.05 -30.21
C VAL A 318 21.25 17.28 -30.08
N ILE A 319 21.86 17.50 -28.91
CA ILE A 319 22.75 18.65 -28.67
C ILE A 319 23.97 18.61 -29.62
N LEU A 320 24.60 17.44 -29.79
CA LEU A 320 25.73 17.29 -30.71
C LEU A 320 25.30 17.56 -32.16
N CYS A 321 24.14 17.06 -32.59
CA CYS A 321 23.57 17.38 -33.90
C CYS A 321 23.35 18.89 -34.07
N LEU A 322 22.80 19.57 -33.05
CA LEU A 322 22.58 21.02 -33.07
C LEU A 322 23.89 21.81 -33.14
N ILE A 323 24.91 21.44 -32.35
CA ILE A 323 26.24 22.08 -32.39
C ILE A 323 26.85 21.95 -33.78
N VAL A 324 26.87 20.73 -34.35
CA VAL A 324 27.43 20.48 -35.69
C VAL A 324 26.70 21.29 -36.76
N THR A 325 25.36 21.37 -36.71
CA THR A 325 24.61 22.21 -37.65
C THR A 325 24.94 23.69 -37.49
N THR A 326 25.02 24.21 -36.26
CA THR A 326 25.33 25.63 -35.99
C THR A 326 26.75 26.00 -36.42
N CYS A 327 27.73 25.11 -36.20
CA CYS A 327 29.09 25.26 -36.70
C CYS A 327 29.16 25.20 -38.23
N SER A 328 28.35 24.36 -38.87
CA SER A 328 28.30 24.26 -40.34
C SER A 328 27.68 25.52 -40.96
N PHE A 329 26.61 26.07 -40.37
CA PHE A 329 26.00 27.33 -40.83
C PHE A 329 26.94 28.54 -40.62
N SER A 330 27.69 28.59 -39.51
CA SER A 330 28.64 29.68 -39.27
C SER A 330 29.89 29.60 -40.17
N TYR A 331 30.31 28.39 -40.57
CA TYR A 331 31.35 28.21 -41.58
C TYR A 331 30.89 28.63 -42.98
N PHE A 332 29.66 28.28 -43.38
CA PHE A 332 29.07 28.74 -44.63
C PHE A 332 28.86 30.26 -44.66
N SER A 333 28.52 30.89 -43.53
CA SER A 333 28.39 32.34 -43.43
C SER A 333 29.72 33.09 -43.49
N LYS A 334 30.85 32.46 -43.14
CA LYS A 334 32.21 33.04 -43.28
C LYS A 334 32.85 32.78 -44.65
N GLY A 335 32.26 31.90 -45.46
CA GLY A 335 32.78 31.52 -46.78
C GLY A 335 32.12 32.26 -47.96
N GLN A 336 31.34 33.30 -47.71
CA GLN A 336 30.76 34.13 -48.77
C GLN A 336 31.72 35.30 -49.04
N PRO A 337 32.55 35.26 -50.11
CA PRO A 337 33.28 36.45 -50.52
C PRO A 337 32.26 37.47 -51.01
N ASP A 338 32.41 38.72 -50.56
CA ASP A 338 31.77 39.89 -51.14
C ASP A 338 32.05 39.90 -52.64
N VAL A 339 31.07 39.49 -53.45
CA VAL A 339 31.14 39.66 -54.90
C VAL A 339 30.82 41.12 -55.18
N GLU A 340 31.90 41.82 -55.48
CA GLU A 340 32.01 43.16 -56.02
C GLU A 340 30.83 43.61 -56.89
N THR A 341 30.29 44.75 -56.50
CA THR A 341 29.71 45.77 -57.38
C THR A 341 30.61 46.02 -58.60
N HIS A 342 30.23 45.51 -59.77
CA HIS A 342 30.40 46.20 -61.06
C HIS A 342 29.66 45.45 -62.18
N ASN A 343 28.60 46.08 -62.72
CA ASN A 343 28.44 46.25 -64.17
C ASN A 343 27.25 47.19 -64.45
N SER A 344 27.61 48.47 -64.50
CA SER A 344 26.90 49.53 -65.20
C SER A 344 26.93 49.28 -66.71
N GLN A 345 25.77 48.98 -67.31
CA GLN A 345 25.42 49.43 -68.65
C GLN A 345 23.92 49.16 -68.92
N MET A 346 23.13 50.22 -68.79
CA MET A 346 21.85 50.37 -69.49
C MET A 346 22.14 50.81 -70.94
N PRO A 347 21.20 50.61 -71.87
CA PRO A 347 20.46 51.81 -72.29
C PRO A 347 18.96 51.60 -72.64
N TYR A 348 18.16 52.58 -72.20
CA TYR A 348 16.83 53.04 -72.73
C TYR A 348 15.66 52.03 -72.72
N SER A 349 14.41 52.38 -72.42
CA SER A 349 13.74 53.67 -72.19
C SER A 349 12.29 53.39 -71.73
N VAL A 350 11.82 54.16 -70.73
CA VAL A 350 10.49 54.82 -70.70
C VAL A 350 9.25 53.91 -70.70
N LEU A 351 8.55 53.78 -69.56
CA LEU A 351 7.41 54.63 -69.16
C LEU A 351 6.69 54.06 -67.91
N GLU A 352 6.39 54.97 -66.98
CA GLU A 352 5.32 54.94 -65.94
C GLU A 352 5.35 53.96 -64.74
N LYS A 353 5.81 54.54 -63.62
CA LYS A 353 5.38 54.34 -62.22
C LYS A 353 3.93 54.85 -62.00
N PRO A 354 3.33 54.74 -60.79
CA PRO A 354 3.00 53.57 -59.96
C PRO A 354 1.54 53.73 -59.41
N VAL A 355 1.12 52.96 -58.39
CA VAL A 355 0.30 53.36 -57.20
C VAL A 355 -0.25 52.04 -56.60
N LEU A 356 0.41 51.46 -55.60
CA LEU A 356 0.26 51.67 -54.16
C LEU A 356 -1.09 51.24 -53.56
N SER A 357 -0.97 50.36 -52.56
CA SER A 357 -1.78 50.29 -51.32
C SER A 357 -3.16 49.64 -51.39
N SER A 358 -3.31 48.46 -50.77
CA SER A 358 -3.57 48.43 -49.32
C SER A 358 -3.73 47.00 -48.77
N ASN A 359 -2.97 46.75 -47.72
CA ASN A 359 -3.37 46.15 -46.45
C ASN A 359 -4.11 44.80 -46.42
N MET A 360 -3.35 43.80 -45.96
CA MET A 360 -3.61 43.00 -44.76
C MET A 360 -5.01 43.10 -44.14
N LYS A 361 -5.66 41.93 -44.01
CA LYS A 361 -6.04 41.42 -42.68
C LYS A 361 -6.12 39.89 -42.67
N PRO A 362 -5.72 39.24 -41.55
CA PRO A 362 -5.77 37.80 -41.38
C PRO A 362 -7.17 37.38 -40.89
N GLN A 363 -7.61 36.17 -41.24
CA GLN A 363 -8.77 35.56 -40.61
C GLN A 363 -8.38 34.22 -39.96
N CYS A 364 -8.50 34.25 -38.65
CA CYS A 364 -8.63 33.12 -37.75
C CYS A 364 -9.93 32.34 -38.02
N TYR A 365 -9.82 31.02 -37.85
CA TYR A 365 -10.81 30.05 -37.38
C TYR A 365 -12.22 30.00 -38.01
N MET A 366 -12.50 28.89 -38.70
CA MET A 366 -13.27 27.80 -38.09
C MET A 366 -12.71 26.44 -38.49
#